data_AF-K1YWX6-F1
#
_entry.id   AF-K1YWX6-F1
#
_cell.length_a   1.000
_cell.length_b   1.000
_cell.length_c   1.000
_cell.angle_alpha   90.00
_cell.angle_beta   90.00
_cell.angle_gamma   90.00
#
_symmetry.space_group_name_H-M   'P 1'
#
loop_
_entity.id
_entity.type
_entity.pdbx_description
1 polymer ?
#
loop_
_entity_poly.entity_id
_entity_poly.type
_entity_poly.pdbx_seq_one_letter_code
_entity_poly.pdbx_strand_id
1 'polypeptide(L)'
;MKHRFISLLLFFTLLGGLVSCGKDKIAPVSGKDAELNRCLKFSAKKQYKEAVDCLEVYKSRYQGEGGAEADLYIGDNYFRQKDYLLAAETYQQFLKDNPYHAKQDYGYFKSGMSYYLDAPKSIDRDLGHLDLAAKNLAIVGQYFPGSSYVSDAGAFHHKALAKLAAKEFYVARFYYKYGEYLASIPRFDKILREYPGVGYDEKCFYYLIMASIKTKQAELARQAFLVFEQRYPQSSQVKDLRQKLISAF
;
A
#
# COMPACT_ATOMS: atom_id res chain seq x y z
N MET A 1 -54.20 -20.92 -78.33
CA MET A 1 -53.29 -22.09 -78.49
C MET A 1 -52.51 -22.24 -77.19
N LYS A 2 -52.84 -23.25 -76.37
CA LYS A 2 -52.01 -24.45 -76.09
C LYS A 2 -50.74 -24.10 -75.26
N HIS A 3 -50.46 -24.58 -74.04
CA HIS A 3 -51.00 -25.59 -73.13
C HIS A 3 -50.54 -25.28 -71.69
N ARG A 4 -51.35 -25.69 -70.69
CA ARG A 4 -50.99 -25.89 -69.28
C ARG A 4 -50.27 -27.24 -69.10
N PHE A 5 -49.26 -27.36 -68.22
CA PHE A 5 -48.79 -28.58 -67.51
C PHE A 5 -47.77 -28.12 -66.45
N ILE A 6 -48.05 -28.06 -65.14
CA ILE A 6 -48.16 -29.12 -64.09
C ILE A 6 -46.84 -29.82 -63.74
N SER A 7 -46.37 -29.54 -62.51
CA SER A 7 -45.65 -30.37 -61.52
C SER A 7 -44.22 -30.88 -61.77
N LEU A 8 -43.27 -30.51 -60.89
CA LEU A 8 -42.66 -31.46 -59.93
C LEU A 8 -41.78 -30.78 -58.85
N LEU A 9 -42.12 -31.09 -57.59
CA LEU A 9 -41.36 -31.08 -56.32
C LEU A 9 -39.81 -31.09 -56.35
N LEU A 10 -39.19 -30.34 -55.41
CA LEU A 10 -38.21 -30.78 -54.37
C LEU A 10 -37.43 -29.54 -53.85
N PHE A 11 -37.73 -29.01 -52.67
CA PHE A 11 -37.20 -29.39 -51.34
C PHE A 11 -35.92 -28.63 -50.97
N PHE A 12 -35.98 -28.04 -49.77
CA PHE A 12 -34.89 -27.77 -48.83
C PHE A 12 -34.24 -26.37 -48.74
N THR A 13 -34.63 -25.73 -47.63
CA THR A 13 -33.77 -25.04 -46.64
C THR A 13 -33.25 -23.65 -46.92
N LEU A 14 -34.06 -22.70 -46.43
CA LEU A 14 -33.71 -21.73 -45.41
C LEU A 14 -32.46 -22.11 -44.57
N LEU A 15 -31.37 -21.35 -44.70
CA LEU A 15 -30.39 -21.22 -43.63
C LEU A 15 -29.82 -19.79 -43.63
N GLY A 16 -30.37 -18.97 -42.74
CA GLY A 16 -29.84 -17.65 -42.42
C GLY A 16 -28.48 -17.79 -41.74
N GLY A 17 -27.46 -17.18 -42.35
CA GLY A 17 -26.15 -17.03 -41.74
C GLY A 17 -26.21 -16.03 -40.60
N LEU A 18 -26.25 -16.52 -39.36
CA LEU A 18 -25.86 -15.74 -38.19
C LEU A 18 -24.34 -15.63 -38.18
N VAL A 19 -23.84 -14.42 -38.41
CA VAL A 19 -22.43 -14.06 -38.20
C VAL A 19 -22.17 -14.12 -36.70
N SER A 20 -21.66 -15.28 -36.25
CA SER A 20 -21.10 -15.45 -34.91
C SER A 20 -19.75 -14.73 -34.88
N CYS A 21 -19.69 -13.61 -34.17
CA CYS A 21 -18.45 -12.94 -33.83
C CYS A 21 -17.71 -13.79 -32.79
N GLY A 22 -17.01 -14.82 -33.28
CA GLY A 22 -16.17 -15.68 -32.46
C GLY A 22 -15.01 -14.87 -31.89
N LYS A 23 -14.94 -14.77 -30.57
CA LYS A 23 -13.69 -14.41 -29.88
C LYS A 23 -12.63 -15.40 -30.33
N ASP A 24 -11.56 -14.91 -30.97
CA ASP A 24 -10.43 -15.73 -31.38
C ASP A 24 -9.92 -16.52 -30.18
N LYS A 25 -10.06 -17.84 -30.27
CA LYS A 25 -9.49 -18.77 -29.31
C LYS A 25 -7.98 -18.67 -29.44
N ILE A 26 -7.38 -18.00 -28.47
CA ILE A 26 -5.94 -17.89 -28.31
C ILE A 26 -5.33 -19.31 -28.40
N ALA A 27 -4.65 -19.61 -29.51
CA ALA A 27 -4.02 -20.91 -29.75
C ALA A 27 -2.90 -21.17 -28.70
N PRO A 28 -2.73 -22.42 -28.22
CA PRO A 28 -1.67 -22.75 -27.29
C PRO A 28 -0.32 -22.63 -28.01
N VAL A 29 0.46 -21.63 -27.62
CA VAL A 29 1.89 -21.56 -27.97
C VAL A 29 2.55 -22.64 -27.13
N SER A 30 3.23 -23.60 -27.76
CA SER A 30 3.70 -24.82 -27.08
C SER A 30 4.70 -24.51 -25.96
N GLY A 31 4.31 -24.81 -24.71
CA GLY A 31 5.16 -24.76 -23.52
C GLY A 31 4.82 -23.62 -22.55
N LYS A 32 4.99 -23.90 -21.25
CA LYS A 32 4.75 -22.95 -20.13
C LYS A 32 5.37 -21.58 -20.41
N ASP A 33 6.66 -21.56 -20.74
CA ASP A 33 7.40 -20.30 -20.95
C ASP A 33 6.92 -19.53 -22.18
N ALA A 34 6.49 -20.23 -23.23
CA ALA A 34 6.02 -19.60 -24.45
C ALA A 34 4.65 -18.93 -24.24
N GLU A 35 3.77 -19.56 -23.44
CA GLU A 35 2.48 -18.99 -23.07
C GLU A 35 2.64 -17.78 -22.13
N LEU A 36 3.51 -17.89 -21.11
CA LEU A 36 3.83 -16.77 -20.23
C LEU A 36 4.38 -15.58 -21.02
N ASN A 37 5.38 -15.81 -21.88
CA ASN A 37 5.97 -14.77 -22.72
C ASN A 37 4.94 -14.12 -23.65
N ARG A 38 3.95 -14.87 -24.15
CA ARG A 38 2.84 -14.29 -24.92
C ARG A 38 2.03 -13.32 -24.06
N CYS A 39 1.70 -13.67 -22.83
CA CYS A 39 0.98 -12.76 -21.93
C CYS A 39 1.81 -11.50 -21.60
N LEU A 40 3.11 -11.65 -21.35
CA LEU A 40 4.00 -10.52 -21.04
C LEU A 40 4.18 -9.54 -22.21
N LYS A 41 3.98 -9.98 -23.46
CA LYS A 41 3.95 -9.07 -24.62
C LYS A 41 2.82 -8.04 -24.53
N PHE A 42 1.67 -8.39 -23.96
CA PHE A 42 0.59 -7.42 -23.72
C PHE A 42 1.03 -6.38 -22.68
N SER A 43 1.65 -6.82 -21.58
CA SER A 43 2.22 -5.92 -20.55
C SER A 43 3.23 -4.93 -21.16
N ALA A 44 4.12 -5.42 -22.02
CA ALA A 44 5.15 -4.61 -22.70
C ALA A 44 4.52 -3.55 -23.64
N LYS A 45 3.38 -3.87 -24.26
CA LYS A 45 2.60 -2.96 -25.10
C LYS A 45 1.67 -2.03 -24.29
N LYS A 46 1.72 -2.09 -22.96
CA LYS A 46 0.81 -1.38 -22.04
C LYS A 46 -0.67 -1.78 -22.18
N GLN A 47 -0.92 -2.95 -22.77
CA GLN A 47 -2.25 -3.57 -22.88
C GLN A 47 -2.50 -4.36 -21.60
N TYR A 48 -2.62 -3.62 -20.48
CA TYR A 48 -2.53 -4.21 -19.16
C TYR A 48 -3.74 -5.09 -18.82
N LYS A 49 -4.93 -4.75 -19.32
CA LYS A 49 -6.13 -5.56 -19.13
C LYS A 49 -6.01 -6.90 -19.85
N GLU A 50 -5.59 -6.86 -21.12
CA GLU A 50 -5.36 -8.06 -21.92
C GLU A 50 -4.22 -8.92 -21.34
N ALA A 51 -3.21 -8.28 -20.74
CA ALA A 51 -2.16 -8.97 -20.02
C ALA A 51 -2.71 -9.74 -18.81
N VAL A 52 -3.52 -9.08 -17.97
CA VAL A 52 -4.17 -9.71 -16.80
C VAL A 52 -5.07 -10.85 -17.25
N ASP A 53 -5.96 -10.65 -18.22
CA ASP A 53 -6.86 -11.69 -18.73
C ASP A 53 -6.07 -12.91 -19.24
N CYS A 54 -4.95 -12.69 -19.94
CA CYS A 54 -4.06 -13.76 -20.40
C CYS A 54 -3.37 -14.48 -19.22
N LEU A 55 -2.88 -13.73 -18.24
CA LEU A 55 -2.19 -14.27 -17.07
C LEU A 55 -3.12 -15.06 -16.15
N GLU A 56 -4.38 -14.67 -16.00
CA GLU A 56 -5.38 -15.44 -15.24
C GLU A 56 -5.67 -16.80 -15.90
N VAL A 57 -5.81 -16.81 -17.24
CA VAL A 57 -5.94 -18.06 -17.99
C VAL A 57 -4.68 -18.93 -17.81
N TYR A 58 -3.49 -18.33 -17.88
CA TYR A 58 -2.23 -19.03 -17.65
C TYR A 58 -2.16 -19.61 -16.22
N LYS A 59 -2.46 -18.82 -15.18
CA LYS A 59 -2.50 -19.23 -13.77
C LYS A 59 -3.43 -20.42 -13.55
N SER A 60 -4.60 -20.42 -14.20
CA SER A 60 -5.56 -21.53 -14.09
C SER A 60 -5.01 -22.87 -14.60
N ARG A 61 -4.09 -22.83 -15.58
CA ARG A 61 -3.48 -24.00 -16.22
C ARG A 61 -2.19 -24.45 -15.55
N TYR A 62 -1.42 -23.52 -15.00
CA TYR A 62 -0.10 -23.77 -14.42
C TYR A 62 -0.11 -23.45 -12.93
N GLN A 63 -0.20 -24.50 -12.10
CA GLN A 63 -0.18 -24.40 -10.63
C GLN A 63 1.26 -24.32 -10.08
N GLY A 64 1.40 -24.09 -8.77
CA GLY A 64 2.71 -23.99 -8.09
C GLY A 64 3.49 -22.77 -8.57
N GLU A 65 4.78 -22.94 -8.85
CA GLU A 65 5.69 -21.84 -9.24
C GLU A 65 5.16 -21.02 -10.44
N GLY A 66 4.54 -21.68 -11.43
CA GLY A 66 3.96 -20.97 -12.58
C GLY A 66 2.83 -20.02 -12.19
N GLY A 67 1.93 -20.49 -11.31
CA GLY A 67 0.80 -19.68 -10.84
C GLY A 67 1.26 -18.55 -9.92
N ALA A 68 2.24 -18.83 -9.07
CA ALA A 68 2.85 -17.86 -8.18
C ALA A 68 3.54 -16.73 -8.98
N GLU A 69 4.26 -17.07 -10.06
CA GLU A 69 4.86 -16.09 -10.96
C GLU A 69 3.79 -15.26 -11.69
N ALA A 70 2.70 -15.90 -12.11
CA ALA A 70 1.57 -15.22 -12.74
C ALA A 70 0.93 -14.17 -11.82
N ASP A 71 0.75 -14.49 -10.54
CA ASP A 71 0.20 -13.55 -9.54
C ASP A 71 1.04 -12.29 -9.42
N LEU A 72 2.36 -12.43 -9.40
CA LEU A 72 3.26 -11.28 -9.37
C LEU A 72 3.11 -10.40 -10.61
N TYR A 73 2.99 -10.99 -11.80
CA TYR A 73 2.78 -10.22 -13.03
C TYR A 73 1.39 -9.59 -13.11
N ILE A 74 0.36 -10.23 -12.57
CA ILE A 74 -0.98 -9.65 -12.48
C ILE A 74 -0.93 -8.39 -11.60
N GLY A 75 -0.33 -8.51 -10.41
CA GLY A 75 -0.10 -7.38 -9.51
C GLY A 75 0.69 -6.25 -10.17
N ASP A 76 1.72 -6.58 -10.95
CA ASP A 76 2.51 -5.61 -11.70
C ASP A 76 1.71 -4.84 -12.74
N ASN A 77 0.79 -5.51 -13.43
CA ASN A 77 -0.08 -4.88 -14.41
C ASN A 77 -1.09 -3.95 -13.73
N TYR A 78 -1.67 -4.33 -12.59
CA TYR A 78 -2.51 -3.43 -11.80
C TYR A 78 -1.72 -2.21 -11.30
N PHE A 79 -0.51 -2.44 -10.79
CA PHE A 79 0.37 -1.37 -10.32
C PHE A 79 0.68 -0.36 -11.44
N ARG A 80 1.01 -0.85 -12.64
CA ARG A 80 1.31 -0.01 -13.81
C ARG A 80 0.08 0.75 -14.32
N GLN A 81 -1.11 0.20 -14.13
CA GLN A 81 -2.39 0.87 -14.37
C GLN A 81 -2.74 1.91 -13.29
N LYS A 82 -1.96 1.97 -12.20
CA LYS A 82 -2.24 2.77 -11.00
C LYS A 82 -3.50 2.32 -10.26
N ASP A 83 -3.95 1.09 -10.51
CA ASP A 83 -4.97 0.44 -9.69
C ASP A 83 -4.26 -0.16 -8.46
N TYR A 84 -3.82 0.74 -7.59
CA TYR A 84 -2.91 0.40 -6.52
C TYR A 84 -3.56 -0.47 -5.45
N LEU A 85 -4.84 -0.25 -5.14
CA LEU A 85 -5.53 -1.10 -4.18
C LEU A 85 -5.61 -2.55 -4.69
N LEU A 86 -6.04 -2.75 -5.94
CA LEU A 86 -6.12 -4.08 -6.54
C LEU A 86 -4.74 -4.73 -6.71
N ALA A 87 -3.72 -3.93 -7.02
CA ALA A 87 -2.33 -4.40 -7.00
C ALA A 87 -1.92 -4.87 -5.60
N ALA A 88 -2.18 -4.08 -4.56
CA ALA A 88 -1.82 -4.40 -3.19
C ALA A 88 -2.47 -5.71 -2.74
N GLU A 89 -3.77 -5.88 -3.02
CA GLU A 89 -4.54 -7.10 -2.73
C GLU A 89 -3.97 -8.32 -3.47
N THR A 90 -3.61 -8.15 -4.75
CA THR A 90 -3.00 -9.23 -5.55
C THR A 90 -1.67 -9.68 -4.95
N TYR A 91 -0.80 -8.76 -4.55
CA TYR A 91 0.47 -9.10 -3.90
C TYR A 91 0.25 -9.74 -2.52
N GLN A 92 -0.73 -9.29 -1.73
CA GLN A 92 -1.06 -9.92 -0.45
C GLN A 92 -1.56 -11.35 -0.65
N GLN A 93 -2.38 -11.59 -1.68
CA GLN A 93 -2.85 -12.93 -2.01
C GLN A 93 -1.70 -13.84 -2.41
N PHE A 94 -0.76 -13.36 -3.24
CA PHE A 94 0.47 -14.08 -3.55
C PHE A 94 1.26 -14.46 -2.28
N LEU A 95 1.46 -13.53 -1.36
CA LEU A 95 2.21 -13.76 -0.11
C LEU A 95 1.52 -14.81 0.77
N LYS A 96 0.19 -14.76 0.84
CA LYS A 96 -0.64 -15.70 1.60
C LYS A 96 -0.59 -17.11 1.01
N ASP A 97 -0.72 -17.22 -0.30
CA ASP A 97 -0.78 -18.50 -0.99
C ASP A 97 0.61 -19.15 -1.15
N ASN A 98 1.67 -18.33 -1.12
CA ASN A 98 3.05 -18.78 -1.36
C ASN A 98 4.02 -18.36 -0.22
N PRO A 99 3.83 -18.90 1.00
CA PRO A 99 4.57 -18.50 2.20
C PRO A 99 6.06 -18.90 2.24
N TYR A 100 6.59 -19.55 1.20
CA TYR A 100 8.01 -19.89 1.07
C TYR A 100 8.63 -19.49 -0.28
N HIS A 101 7.93 -18.68 -1.08
CA HIS A 101 8.41 -18.32 -2.41
C HIS A 101 9.65 -17.40 -2.34
N ALA A 102 10.58 -17.55 -3.29
CA ALA A 102 11.81 -16.76 -3.35
C ALA A 102 11.61 -15.25 -3.65
N LYS A 103 10.35 -14.80 -3.80
CA LYS A 103 9.97 -13.42 -4.19
C LYS A 103 9.06 -12.77 -3.15
N GLN A 104 9.06 -13.25 -1.92
CA GLN A 104 8.30 -12.62 -0.85
C GLN A 104 8.74 -11.19 -0.58
N ASP A 105 10.03 -10.93 -0.62
CA ASP A 105 10.60 -9.59 -0.48
C ASP A 105 9.98 -8.62 -1.50
N TYR A 106 9.87 -9.06 -2.76
CA TYR A 106 9.20 -8.34 -3.83
C TYR A 106 7.71 -8.13 -3.55
N GLY A 107 6.99 -9.17 -3.14
CA GLY A 107 5.57 -9.10 -2.81
C GLY A 107 5.28 -8.09 -1.69
N TYR A 108 6.03 -8.15 -0.58
CA TYR A 108 5.91 -7.20 0.53
C TYR A 108 6.25 -5.78 0.09
N PHE A 109 7.36 -5.60 -0.64
CA PHE A 109 7.76 -4.30 -1.16
C PHE A 109 6.67 -3.69 -2.05
N LYS A 110 6.20 -4.44 -3.05
CA LYS A 110 5.21 -3.94 -4.01
C LYS A 110 3.84 -3.72 -3.37
N SER A 111 3.42 -4.57 -2.46
CA SER A 111 2.19 -4.34 -1.69
C SER A 111 2.28 -3.06 -0.86
N GLY A 112 3.38 -2.87 -0.13
CA GLY A 112 3.62 -1.67 0.66
C GLY A 112 3.69 -0.38 -0.19
N MET A 113 4.36 -0.45 -1.33
CA MET A 113 4.41 0.66 -2.31
C MET A 113 3.03 0.97 -2.88
N SER A 114 2.22 -0.04 -3.17
CA SER A 114 0.87 0.12 -3.68
C SER A 114 -0.01 0.85 -2.68
N TYR A 115 -0.05 0.38 -1.42
CA TYR A 115 -0.78 1.07 -0.35
C TYR A 115 -0.29 2.52 -0.13
N TYR A 116 1.01 2.77 -0.21
CA TYR A 116 1.56 4.12 -0.07
C TYR A 116 1.09 5.07 -1.19
N LEU A 117 1.02 4.58 -2.42
CA LEU A 117 0.64 5.35 -3.59
C LEU A 117 -0.87 5.57 -3.68
N ASP A 118 -1.66 4.62 -3.17
CA ASP A 118 -3.11 4.74 -3.05
C ASP A 118 -3.53 5.74 -1.95
N ALA A 119 -2.74 5.80 -0.87
CA ALA A 119 -3.07 6.61 0.29
C ALA A 119 -3.32 8.10 -0.07
N PRO A 120 -4.38 8.71 0.51
CA PRO A 120 -4.66 10.13 0.28
C PRO A 120 -3.49 11.04 0.61
N LYS A 121 -3.34 12.12 -0.16
CA LYS A 121 -2.31 13.15 0.08
C LYS A 121 -2.64 14.06 1.25
N SER A 122 -3.92 14.22 1.55
CA SER A 122 -4.41 15.17 2.55
C SER A 122 -4.59 14.51 3.91
N ILE A 123 -4.16 15.20 4.96
CA ILE A 123 -4.11 14.68 6.35
C ILE A 123 -5.50 14.56 7.00
N ASP A 124 -6.51 15.22 6.44
CA ASP A 124 -7.90 15.21 6.90
C ASP A 124 -8.68 13.95 6.48
N ARG A 125 -8.14 13.15 5.55
CA ARG A 125 -8.76 11.89 5.12
C ARG A 125 -8.31 10.69 5.93
N ASP A 126 -8.98 9.55 5.74
CA ASP A 126 -8.53 8.28 6.29
C ASP A 126 -7.15 7.90 5.71
N LEU A 127 -6.24 7.53 6.60
CA LEU A 127 -4.85 7.16 6.28
C LEU A 127 -4.57 5.68 6.56
N GLY A 128 -5.60 4.83 6.72
CA GLY A 128 -5.42 3.40 7.02
C GLY A 128 -4.51 2.66 6.02
N HIS A 129 -4.50 3.04 4.75
CA HIS A 129 -3.56 2.48 3.76
C HIS A 129 -2.09 2.84 4.08
N LEU A 130 -1.79 3.96 4.75
CA LEU A 130 -0.41 4.23 5.20
C LEU A 130 0.04 3.30 6.31
N ASP A 131 -0.85 2.86 7.21
CA ASP A 131 -0.51 1.86 8.21
C ASP A 131 -0.16 0.52 7.56
N LEU A 132 -0.94 0.11 6.54
CA LEU A 132 -0.66 -1.09 5.75
C LEU A 132 0.64 -0.97 4.96
N ALA A 133 0.91 0.21 4.37
CA ALA A 133 2.16 0.50 3.70
C ALA A 133 3.35 0.38 4.66
N ALA A 134 3.29 1.05 5.81
CA ALA A 134 4.35 1.02 6.81
C ALA A 134 4.66 -0.40 7.29
N LYS A 135 3.63 -1.21 7.57
CA LYS A 135 3.79 -2.61 7.98
C LYS A 135 4.49 -3.46 6.92
N ASN A 136 4.00 -3.41 5.68
CA ASN A 136 4.56 -4.20 4.58
C ASN A 136 6.02 -3.80 4.26
N LEU A 137 6.31 -2.50 4.25
CA LEU A 137 7.67 -2.02 3.97
C LEU A 137 8.65 -2.33 5.11
N ALA A 138 8.19 -2.33 6.37
CA ALA A 138 9.02 -2.72 7.51
C ALA A 138 9.45 -4.20 7.43
N ILE A 139 8.55 -5.08 6.99
CA ILE A 139 8.82 -6.52 6.84
C ILE A 139 10.01 -6.77 5.90
N VAL A 140 10.14 -5.99 4.82
CA VAL A 140 11.28 -6.11 3.88
C VAL A 140 12.61 -5.93 4.61
N GLY A 141 12.75 -4.87 5.40
CA GLY A 141 13.99 -4.62 6.15
C GLY A 141 14.23 -5.60 7.30
N GLN A 142 13.17 -6.07 7.96
CA GLN A 142 13.27 -6.95 9.13
C GLN A 142 13.58 -8.40 8.76
N TYR A 143 12.94 -8.92 7.72
CA TYR A 143 12.98 -10.34 7.36
C TYR A 143 13.79 -10.62 6.09
N PHE A 144 14.06 -9.61 5.27
CA PHE A 144 14.80 -9.75 4.01
C PHE A 144 15.97 -8.76 3.90
N PRO A 145 16.89 -8.71 4.88
CA PRO A 145 17.96 -7.70 4.93
C PRO A 145 18.92 -7.72 3.74
N GLY A 146 19.01 -8.83 2.99
CA GLY A 146 19.80 -8.94 1.75
C GLY A 146 19.06 -8.58 0.46
N SER A 147 17.78 -8.20 0.55
CA SER A 147 16.97 -7.84 -0.62
C SER A 147 17.43 -6.53 -1.25
N SER A 148 17.38 -6.44 -2.58
CA SER A 148 17.62 -5.19 -3.31
C SER A 148 16.62 -4.08 -2.95
N TYR A 149 15.47 -4.44 -2.35
CA TYR A 149 14.40 -3.49 -2.02
C TYR A 149 14.56 -2.84 -0.64
N VAL A 150 15.52 -3.26 0.18
CA VAL A 150 15.66 -2.80 1.58
C VAL A 150 15.79 -1.28 1.69
N SER A 151 16.63 -0.67 0.85
CA SER A 151 16.87 0.78 0.90
C SER A 151 15.60 1.58 0.59
N ASP A 152 14.93 1.24 -0.52
CA ASP A 152 13.68 1.89 -0.92
C ASP A 152 12.56 1.62 0.08
N ALA A 153 12.44 0.39 0.57
CA ALA A 153 11.45 0.02 1.56
C ALA A 153 11.61 0.83 2.85
N GLY A 154 12.85 0.98 3.35
CA GLY A 154 13.15 1.83 4.50
C GLY A 154 12.79 3.29 4.27
N ALA A 155 13.11 3.85 3.10
CA ALA A 155 12.79 5.23 2.76
C ALA A 155 11.27 5.48 2.69
N PHE A 156 10.51 4.59 2.07
CA PHE A 156 9.05 4.71 1.99
C PHE A 156 8.36 4.38 3.30
N HIS A 157 8.88 3.45 4.10
CA HIS A 157 8.42 3.19 5.46
C HIS A 157 8.52 4.46 6.30
N HIS A 158 9.68 5.12 6.30
CA HIS A 158 9.88 6.39 7.00
C HIS A 158 8.91 7.48 6.52
N LYS A 159 8.71 7.61 5.19
CA LYS A 159 7.74 8.56 4.63
C LYS A 159 6.29 8.27 5.03
N ALA A 160 5.91 6.99 5.16
CA ALA A 160 4.58 6.60 5.62
C ALA A 160 4.37 6.99 7.09
N LEU A 161 5.33 6.67 7.97
CA LEU A 161 5.29 7.06 9.38
C LEU A 161 5.27 8.58 9.56
N ALA A 162 6.06 9.32 8.77
CA ALA A 162 6.08 10.79 8.83
C ALA A 162 4.71 11.41 8.51
N LYS A 163 3.97 10.85 7.54
CA LYS A 163 2.60 11.30 7.22
C LYS A 163 1.60 10.96 8.33
N LEU A 164 1.70 9.77 8.92
CA LEU A 164 0.87 9.36 10.06
C LEU A 164 1.12 10.26 11.28
N ALA A 165 2.40 10.52 11.60
CA ALA A 165 2.81 11.44 12.65
C ALA A 165 2.32 12.87 12.39
N ALA A 166 2.39 13.35 11.13
CA ALA A 166 1.90 14.68 10.77
C ALA A 166 0.40 14.85 11.07
N LYS A 167 -0.42 13.83 10.75
CA LYS A 167 -1.85 13.83 11.07
C LYS A 167 -2.09 13.82 12.58
N GLU A 168 -1.43 12.92 13.32
CA GLU A 168 -1.59 12.86 14.77
C GLU A 168 -1.14 14.17 15.44
N PHE A 169 -0.04 14.75 14.96
CA PHE A 169 0.47 16.04 15.46
C PHE A 169 -0.51 17.17 15.21
N TYR A 170 -1.11 17.22 14.02
CA TYR A 170 -2.14 18.20 13.69
C TYR A 170 -3.31 18.14 14.67
N VAL A 171 -3.80 16.94 14.97
CA VAL A 171 -4.90 16.72 15.93
C VAL A 171 -4.46 17.07 17.36
N ALA A 172 -3.27 16.64 17.78
CA ALA A 172 -2.71 16.96 19.10
C ALA A 172 -2.60 18.48 19.32
N ARG A 173 -2.11 19.20 18.30
CA ARG A 173 -2.01 20.66 18.29
C ARG A 173 -3.36 21.35 18.31
N PHE A 174 -4.36 20.80 17.63
CA PHE A 174 -5.73 21.29 17.71
C PHE A 174 -6.21 21.29 19.16
N TYR A 175 -6.22 20.13 19.83
CA TYR A 175 -6.65 20.05 21.24
C TYR A 175 -5.85 20.99 22.16
N TYR A 176 -4.52 21.02 22.00
CA TYR A 176 -3.67 21.92 22.78
C TYR A 176 -4.06 23.40 22.59
N LYS A 177 -4.31 23.85 21.36
CA LYS A 177 -4.66 25.24 21.05
C LYS A 177 -5.99 25.67 21.69
N TYR A 178 -6.95 24.75 21.80
CA TYR A 178 -8.26 25.02 22.41
C TYR A 178 -8.27 24.84 23.92
N GLY A 179 -7.12 24.59 24.55
CA GLY A 179 -7.02 24.44 26.00
C GLY A 179 -7.34 23.03 26.52
N GLU A 180 -7.63 22.09 25.63
CA GLU A 180 -7.93 20.69 25.94
C GLU A 180 -6.63 19.90 26.17
N TYR A 181 -5.85 20.32 27.16
CA TYR A 181 -4.50 19.80 27.40
C TYR A 181 -4.50 18.30 27.73
N LEU A 182 -5.47 17.84 28.54
CA LEU A 182 -5.63 16.41 28.88
C LEU A 182 -5.86 15.55 27.64
N ALA A 183 -6.64 16.04 26.66
CA ALA A 183 -6.88 15.33 25.40
C ALA A 183 -5.68 15.37 24.45
N SER A 184 -4.82 16.39 24.55
CA SER A 184 -3.63 16.53 23.71
C SER A 184 -2.47 15.61 24.12
N ILE A 185 -2.32 15.34 25.42
CA ILE A 185 -1.24 14.53 26.00
C ILE A 185 -1.11 13.14 25.36
N PRO A 186 -2.14 12.29 25.33
CA PRO A 186 -2.02 10.94 24.76
C PRO A 186 -1.68 10.94 23.27
N ARG A 187 -1.96 12.04 22.57
CA ARG A 187 -1.65 12.18 21.13
C ARG A 187 -0.18 12.53 20.90
N PHE A 188 0.38 13.45 21.69
CA PHE A 188 1.82 13.71 21.64
C PHE A 188 2.63 12.49 22.07
N ASP A 189 2.18 11.79 23.13
CA ASP A 189 2.79 10.54 23.58
C ASP A 189 2.77 9.46 22.48
N LYS A 190 1.62 9.28 21.82
CA LYS A 190 1.49 8.34 20.70
C LYS A 190 2.53 8.61 19.61
N ILE A 191 2.79 9.86 19.24
CA ILE A 191 3.80 10.19 18.22
C ILE A 191 5.19 9.79 18.68
N LEU A 192 5.54 10.08 19.93
CA LEU A 192 6.84 9.74 20.50
C LEU A 192 7.07 8.22 20.60
N ARG A 193 6.00 7.46 20.82
CA ARG A 193 6.05 6.00 20.97
C ARG A 193 5.99 5.27 19.63
N GLU A 194 5.11 5.67 18.72
CA GLU A 194 4.80 4.93 17.49
C GLU A 194 5.55 5.46 16.26
N TYR A 195 5.98 6.72 16.27
CA TYR A 195 6.65 7.37 15.14
C TYR A 195 7.97 8.05 15.52
N PRO A 196 8.88 7.39 16.26
CA PRO A 196 10.12 8.01 16.70
C PRO A 196 11.02 8.36 15.50
N GLY A 197 11.68 9.51 15.57
CA GLY A 197 12.71 9.92 14.61
C GLY A 197 12.19 10.41 13.26
N VAL A 198 10.88 10.61 13.09
CA VAL A 198 10.29 11.12 11.83
C VAL A 198 10.20 12.65 11.74
N GLY A 199 10.87 13.35 12.66
CA GLY A 199 11.02 14.81 12.66
C GLY A 199 9.99 15.59 13.49
N TYR A 200 9.16 14.90 14.29
CA TYR A 200 8.17 15.54 15.18
C TYR A 200 8.54 15.47 16.66
N ASP A 201 9.50 14.62 17.03
CA ASP A 201 9.84 14.25 18.40
C ASP A 201 10.09 15.47 19.30
N GLU A 202 11.00 16.36 18.92
CA GLU A 202 11.37 17.54 19.72
C GLU A 202 10.14 18.42 20.02
N LYS A 203 9.30 18.67 19.01
CA LYS A 203 8.06 19.45 19.17
C LYS A 203 7.05 18.71 20.04
N CYS A 204 6.92 17.40 19.87
CA CYS A 204 5.99 16.59 20.66
C CYS A 204 6.39 16.58 22.14
N PHE A 205 7.67 16.41 22.46
CA PHE A 205 8.17 16.55 23.83
C PHE A 205 7.86 17.92 24.41
N TYR A 206 8.14 19.01 23.68
CA TYR A 206 7.82 20.37 24.13
C TYR A 206 6.33 20.50 24.51
N TYR A 207 5.43 20.10 23.62
CA TYR A 207 4.00 20.23 23.88
C TYR A 207 3.50 19.28 24.96
N LEU A 208 4.05 18.07 25.04
CA LEU A 208 3.76 17.11 26.11
C LEU A 208 4.11 17.71 27.48
N ILE A 209 5.35 18.19 27.66
CA ILE A 209 5.81 18.81 28.91
C ILE A 209 4.93 20.00 29.28
N MET A 210 4.66 20.89 28.31
CA MET A 210 3.82 22.06 28.55
C MET A 210 2.38 21.71 28.90
N ALA A 211 1.79 20.70 28.25
CA ALA A 211 0.44 20.23 28.56
C ALA A 211 0.40 19.58 29.95
N SER A 212 1.41 18.77 30.30
CA SER A 212 1.55 18.15 31.63
C SER A 212 1.67 19.20 32.74
N ILE A 213 2.44 20.28 32.53
CA ILE A 213 2.50 21.42 33.46
C ILE A 213 1.11 22.05 33.65
N LYS A 214 0.41 22.35 32.56
CA LYS A 214 -0.91 23.01 32.59
C LYS A 214 -1.99 22.15 33.26
N THR A 215 -1.84 20.84 33.21
CA THR A 215 -2.72 19.86 33.86
C THR A 215 -2.23 19.41 35.23
N LYS A 216 -1.15 20.02 35.75
CA LYS A 216 -0.52 19.71 37.05
C LYS A 216 -0.01 18.27 37.20
N GLN A 217 0.33 17.61 36.09
CA GLN A 217 0.90 16.26 36.08
C GLN A 217 2.42 16.32 36.23
N ALA A 218 2.90 16.57 37.46
CA ALA A 218 4.31 16.82 37.75
C ALA A 218 5.24 15.68 37.31
N GLU A 219 4.86 14.44 37.61
CA GLU A 219 5.69 13.27 37.32
C GLU A 219 5.88 13.08 35.81
N LEU A 220 4.78 13.11 35.06
CA LEU A 220 4.82 13.03 33.59
C LEU A 220 5.66 14.16 32.99
N ALA A 221 5.49 15.40 33.48
CA ALA A 221 6.24 16.54 32.97
C ALA A 221 7.76 16.40 33.22
N ARG A 222 8.16 15.94 34.41
CA ARG A 222 9.57 15.70 34.77
C ARG A 222 10.17 14.57 33.94
N GLN A 223 9.49 13.43 33.84
CA GLN A 223 9.96 12.29 33.05
C GLN A 223 10.13 12.66 31.57
N ALA A 224 9.13 13.31 30.97
CA ALA A 224 9.21 13.77 29.59
C ALA A 224 10.36 14.76 29.38
N PHE A 225 10.61 15.68 30.33
CA PHE A 225 11.72 16.62 30.26
C PHE A 225 13.09 15.96 30.37
N LEU A 226 13.27 14.97 31.25
CA LEU A 226 14.54 14.24 31.36
C LEU A 226 14.90 13.57 30.03
N VAL A 227 13.93 12.92 29.39
CA VAL A 227 14.14 12.30 28.08
C VAL A 227 14.40 13.36 27.01
N PHE A 228 13.66 14.47 27.02
CA PHE A 228 13.86 15.59 26.11
C PHE A 228 15.26 16.17 26.22
N GLU A 229 15.72 16.47 27.43
CA GLU A 229 17.05 17.04 27.67
C GLU A 229 18.16 16.07 27.27
N GLN A 230 17.99 14.77 27.53
CA GLN A 230 18.96 13.76 27.12
C GLN A 230 19.06 13.64 25.59
N ARG A 231 17.92 13.67 24.89
CA ARG A 231 17.87 13.51 23.42
C ARG A 231 18.17 14.79 22.65
N TYR A 232 17.81 15.95 23.21
CA TYR A 232 17.94 17.27 22.59
C TYR A 232 18.68 18.27 23.50
N PRO A 233 19.90 17.97 23.97
CA PRO A 233 20.62 18.82 24.93
C PRO A 233 20.96 20.21 24.37
N GLN A 234 21.02 20.36 23.05
CA GLN A 234 21.30 21.61 22.36
C GLN A 234 20.04 22.38 21.94
N SER A 235 18.84 21.87 22.27
CA SER A 235 17.60 22.58 21.93
C SER A 235 17.53 23.89 22.70
N SER A 236 17.15 24.97 22.00
CA SER A 236 16.90 26.28 22.60
C SER A 236 15.83 26.25 23.69
N GLN A 237 14.97 25.22 23.69
CA GLN A 237 13.86 25.07 24.64
C GLN A 237 14.28 24.51 26.01
N VAL A 238 15.47 23.92 26.13
CA VAL A 238 15.89 23.22 27.38
C VAL A 238 15.84 24.15 28.59
N LYS A 239 16.44 25.34 28.49
CA LYS A 239 16.49 26.31 29.62
C LYS A 239 15.10 26.81 30.01
N ASP A 240 14.26 27.11 29.02
CA ASP A 240 12.90 27.61 29.23
C ASP A 240 12.01 26.54 29.88
N LEU A 241 12.00 25.31 29.35
CA LEU A 241 11.23 24.19 29.91
C LEU A 241 11.66 23.86 31.35
N ARG A 242 12.97 23.88 31.62
CA ARG A 242 13.50 23.68 32.99
C ARG A 242 12.96 24.74 33.95
N GLN A 243 13.02 26.02 33.58
CA GLN A 243 12.54 27.10 34.41
C GLN A 243 11.02 26.99 34.65
N LYS A 244 10.25 26.67 33.61
CA LYS A 244 8.80 26.48 33.73
C LYS A 244 8.45 25.33 34.67
N LEU A 245 9.16 24.20 34.58
CA LEU A 245 8.96 23.07 35.49
C LEU A 245 9.19 23.43 36.96
N ILE A 246 10.29 24.13 37.26
CA ILE A 246 10.61 24.60 38.63
C ILE A 246 9.56 25.59 39.12
N SER A 247 9.05 26.46 38.25
CA SER A 247 8.05 27.45 38.66
C SER A 247 6.64 26.87 38.85
N ALA A 248 6.33 25.74 38.21
CA ALA A 248 5.00 25.16 38.19
C ALA A 248 4.72 24.23 39.37
N PHE A 249 5.76 23.66 39.98
CA PHE A 249 5.69 22.62 41.01
C PHE A 249 6.71 22.88 42.10
#